data_AF-A0A6P7JZR4-F1
#
_entry.id   AF-A0A6P7JZR4-F1
#
_cell.length_a   1.000
_cell.length_b   1.000
_cell.length_c   1.000
_cell.angle_alpha   90.00
_cell.angle_beta   90.00
_cell.angle_gamma   90.00
#
_symmetry.space_group_name_H-M   'P 1'
#
loop_
_entity.id
_entity.type
_entity.pdbx_description
1 polymer ?
#
loop_
_entity_poly.entity_id
_entity_poly.type
_entity_poly.pdbx_seq_one_letter_code
_entity_poly.pdbx_strand_id
1 'polypeptide(L)'
;MLSSSSALNSRPTSSSSSASSVRSWRTSHGPHRVFVPHSPMDLQLGHRVRIMLPSGRISTGTVRFLGHLQGEADLHLGVELQTPEQGLRDGSHRGHSYFECKPGHGAFVPFHKLLMAWE
;
A
#
# COMPACT_ATOMS: atom_id res chain seq x y z
N MET A 1 16.20 19.41 -61.06
CA MET A 1 14.80 19.11 -60.71
C MET A 1 14.81 17.83 -59.87
N LEU A 2 14.45 17.94 -58.58
CA LEU A 2 13.81 16.95 -57.68
C LEU A 2 14.33 15.47 -57.69
N SER A 3 14.47 14.70 -56.61
CA SER A 3 14.14 14.82 -55.19
C SER A 3 14.68 13.58 -54.44
N SER A 4 15.03 13.78 -53.17
CA SER A 4 14.70 12.99 -51.97
C SER A 4 14.78 11.44 -51.92
N SER A 5 15.66 10.97 -51.03
CA SER A 5 15.43 10.06 -49.88
C SER A 5 14.43 8.91 -49.97
N SER A 6 14.84 7.69 -49.55
CA SER A 6 14.24 6.97 -48.40
C SER A 6 14.88 5.58 -48.17
N ALA A 7 15.18 5.30 -46.89
CA ALA A 7 15.62 4.01 -46.41
C ALA A 7 14.46 3.00 -46.39
N LEU A 8 14.73 1.79 -46.88
CA LEU A 8 13.82 0.64 -46.85
C LEU A 8 14.13 -0.24 -45.63
N ASN A 9 13.16 -0.40 -44.73
CA ASN A 9 13.02 -1.65 -43.97
C ASN A 9 11.57 -1.82 -43.48
N SER A 10 10.74 -2.48 -44.29
CA SER A 10 9.36 -2.85 -43.96
C SER A 10 9.34 -4.19 -43.20
N ARG A 11 8.74 -4.14 -42.01
CA ARG A 11 8.49 -5.27 -41.10
C ARG A 11 7.46 -6.25 -41.67
N PRO A 12 7.53 -7.56 -41.32
CA PRO A 12 6.55 -8.55 -41.75
C PRO A 12 5.24 -8.46 -40.97
N THR A 13 4.20 -8.94 -41.63
CA THR A 13 2.82 -9.10 -41.20
C THR A 13 2.68 -10.34 -40.31
N SER A 14 1.76 -10.33 -39.34
CA SER A 14 0.80 -11.43 -39.11
C SER A 14 -0.05 -11.19 -37.86
N SER A 15 -1.37 -11.23 -38.09
CA SER A 15 -2.42 -11.86 -37.29
C SER A 15 -2.63 -11.44 -35.83
N SER A 16 -3.81 -10.84 -35.63
CA SER A 16 -4.58 -10.75 -34.39
C SER A 16 -4.49 -12.01 -33.50
N SER A 17 -4.00 -11.84 -32.29
CA SER A 17 -4.32 -12.72 -31.16
C SER A 17 -4.45 -11.84 -29.93
N SER A 18 -5.69 -11.69 -29.48
CA SER A 18 -6.08 -11.02 -28.26
C SER A 18 -5.35 -11.64 -27.06
N ALA A 19 -4.26 -11.00 -26.63
CA ALA A 19 -3.60 -11.30 -25.36
C ALA A 19 -3.02 -10.01 -24.74
N SER A 20 -3.72 -8.89 -24.89
CA SER A 20 -3.51 -7.72 -24.07
C SER A 20 -4.10 -7.98 -22.68
N SER A 21 -3.27 -8.38 -21.70
CA SER A 21 -3.30 -7.80 -20.33
C SER A 21 -2.30 -8.40 -19.32
N VAL A 22 -1.62 -9.53 -19.56
CA VAL A 22 -0.93 -10.22 -18.44
C VAL A 22 0.51 -9.78 -18.12
N ARG A 23 1.06 -8.70 -18.71
CA ARG A 23 2.48 -8.34 -18.49
C ARG A 23 2.80 -6.86 -18.27
N SER A 24 1.85 -6.02 -17.86
CA SER A 24 2.15 -4.60 -17.59
C SER A 24 2.52 -4.26 -16.13
N TRP A 25 2.55 -5.22 -15.20
CA TRP A 25 2.73 -4.91 -13.76
C TRP A 25 4.18 -4.99 -13.26
N ARG A 26 5.18 -5.13 -14.15
CA ARG A 26 6.59 -5.30 -13.74
C ARG A 26 7.39 -4.01 -13.54
N THR A 27 6.79 -2.82 -13.61
CA THR A 27 7.45 -1.57 -13.23
C THR A 27 6.45 -0.58 -12.61
N SER A 28 5.99 -0.88 -11.39
CA SER A 28 5.26 0.09 -10.56
C SER A 28 6.23 1.02 -9.85
N HIS A 29 7.02 1.78 -10.60
CA HIS A 29 7.78 2.92 -10.07
C HIS A 29 7.30 4.19 -10.77
N GLY A 30 6.03 4.52 -10.52
CA GLY A 30 5.46 5.83 -10.78
C GLY A 30 5.23 6.54 -9.44
N PRO A 31 5.33 7.87 -9.37
CA PRO A 31 5.27 8.60 -8.11
C PRO A 31 3.94 8.32 -7.39
N HIS A 32 4.04 7.75 -6.19
CA HIS A 32 2.99 7.58 -5.17
C HIS A 32 1.57 7.33 -5.74
N ARG A 33 1.36 6.19 -6.38
CA ARG A 33 0.00 5.81 -6.77
C ARG A 33 -0.83 5.54 -5.52
N VAL A 34 -1.70 6.49 -5.21
CA VAL A 34 -2.75 6.34 -4.20
C VAL A 34 -3.76 5.31 -4.68
N PHE A 35 -4.10 4.35 -3.83
CA PHE A 35 -5.11 3.33 -4.11
C PHE A 35 -5.98 3.07 -2.88
N VAL A 36 -7.16 2.49 -3.12
CA VAL A 36 -8.02 1.95 -2.07
C VAL A 36 -7.74 0.45 -1.97
N PRO A 37 -7.19 -0.04 -0.86
CA PRO A 37 -6.97 -1.46 -0.65
C PRO A 37 -8.31 -2.21 -0.57
N HIS A 38 -8.44 -3.32 -1.29
CA HIS A 38 -9.64 -4.17 -1.28
C HIS A 38 -9.42 -5.42 -0.41
N SER A 39 -8.16 -5.78 -0.15
CA SER A 39 -7.76 -6.83 0.77
C SER A 39 -6.51 -6.46 1.57
N PRO A 40 -6.27 -7.07 2.74
CA PRO A 40 -5.01 -6.91 3.47
C PRO A 40 -3.77 -7.30 2.65
N MET A 41 -3.93 -8.15 1.63
CA MET A 41 -2.83 -8.58 0.75
C MET A 41 -2.40 -7.50 -0.24
N ASP A 42 -3.19 -6.44 -0.40
CA ASP A 42 -2.83 -5.30 -1.24
C ASP A 42 -1.83 -4.36 -0.53
N LEU A 43 -1.50 -4.64 0.73
CA LEU A 43 -0.65 -3.81 1.57
C LEU A 43 0.71 -4.44 1.78
N GLN A 44 1.70 -3.57 1.96
CA GLN A 44 3.07 -3.93 2.28
C GLN A 44 3.56 -3.09 3.44
N LEU A 45 4.56 -3.61 4.16
CA LEU A 45 5.27 -2.83 5.16
C LEU A 45 5.91 -1.62 4.48
N GLY A 46 5.87 -0.47 5.16
CA GLY A 46 6.36 0.79 4.61
C GLY A 46 5.34 1.57 3.78
N HIS A 47 4.23 0.96 3.34
CA HIS A 47 3.14 1.72 2.72
C HIS A 47 2.65 2.79 3.68
N ARG A 48 2.46 3.99 3.16
CA ARG A 48 1.77 5.06 3.83
C ARG A 48 0.27 4.84 3.71
N VAL A 49 -0.45 5.12 4.78
CA VAL A 49 -1.87 4.81 4.90
C VAL A 49 -2.63 5.94 5.56
N ARG A 50 -3.90 6.07 5.19
CA ARG A 50 -4.86 6.90 5.90
C ARG A 50 -5.90 5.98 6.54
N ILE A 51 -6.04 6.09 7.86
CA ILE A 51 -6.89 5.21 8.67
C ILE A 51 -7.87 6.01 9.51
N MET A 52 -8.98 5.37 9.87
CA MET A 52 -9.90 5.86 10.88
C MET A 52 -9.57 5.24 12.24
N LEU A 53 -9.19 6.08 13.20
CA LEU A 53 -8.88 5.64 14.56
C LEU A 53 -10.16 5.31 15.34
N PRO A 54 -10.06 4.56 16.46
CA PRO A 54 -11.20 4.29 17.35
C PRO A 54 -11.89 5.55 17.88
N SER A 55 -11.16 6.66 18.01
CA SER A 55 -11.69 7.98 18.38
C SER A 55 -12.59 8.61 17.31
N GLY A 56 -12.68 8.01 16.11
CA GLY A 56 -13.36 8.57 14.95
C GLY A 56 -12.52 9.57 14.16
N ARG A 57 -11.32 9.95 14.65
CA ARG A 57 -10.40 10.82 13.91
C ARG A 57 -9.74 10.06 12.75
N ILE A 58 -9.52 10.78 11.65
CA ILE A 58 -8.73 10.28 10.53
C ILE A 58 -7.27 10.66 10.76
N SER A 59 -6.39 9.68 10.67
CA SER A 59 -4.95 9.88 10.83
C SER A 59 -4.17 9.25 9.68
N THR A 60 -2.93 9.71 9.51
CA THR A 60 -1.98 9.23 8.53
C THR A 60 -0.83 8.53 9.26
N GLY A 61 -0.35 7.44 8.69
CA GLY A 61 0.79 6.72 9.23
C GLY A 61 1.44 5.80 8.22
N THR A 62 2.34 4.95 8.71
CA THR A 62 3.10 3.97 7.93
C THR A 62 2.83 2.58 8.46
N VAL A 63 2.57 1.62 7.58
CA VAL A 63 2.36 0.22 7.96
C VAL A 63 3.67 -0.36 8.49
N ARG A 64 3.65 -0.85 9.72
CA ARG A 64 4.76 -1.53 10.41
C ARG A 64 4.48 -2.99 10.73
N PHE A 65 3.21 -3.38 10.72
CA PHE A 65 2.80 -4.76 10.96
C PHE A 65 1.53 -5.11 10.18
N LEU A 66 1.46 -6.35 9.67
CA LEU A 66 0.30 -6.95 9.01
C LEU A 66 0.16 -8.36 9.54
N GLY A 67 -0.90 -8.64 10.30
CA GLY A 67 -1.11 -9.99 10.83
C GLY A 67 -2.12 -10.06 11.96
N HIS A 68 -2.27 -11.25 12.54
CA HIS A 68 -3.13 -11.46 13.69
C HIS A 68 -2.41 -11.02 14.97
N LEU A 69 -3.12 -10.30 15.83
CA LEU A 69 -2.65 -10.02 17.18
C LEU A 69 -3.01 -11.19 18.08
N GLN A 70 -2.24 -11.37 19.14
CA GLN A 70 -2.47 -12.41 20.12
C GLN A 70 -3.81 -12.22 20.84
N GLY A 71 -4.70 -13.19 20.64
CA GLY A 71 -6.05 -13.18 21.17
C GLY A 71 -7.07 -12.46 20.29
N GLU A 72 -6.68 -11.98 19.11
CA GLU A 72 -7.58 -11.45 18.09
C GLU A 72 -7.83 -12.50 17.00
N ALA A 73 -9.07 -12.64 16.56
CA ALA A 73 -9.44 -13.56 15.49
C ALA A 73 -9.16 -12.98 14.10
N ASP A 74 -9.20 -11.65 13.97
CA ASP A 74 -9.06 -10.95 12.71
C ASP A 74 -7.64 -10.40 12.48
N LEU A 75 -7.31 -10.18 11.21
CA LEU A 75 -6.09 -9.51 10.81
C LEU A 75 -6.14 -8.02 11.16
N HIS A 76 -5.05 -7.55 11.75
CA HIS A 76 -4.85 -6.16 12.14
C HIS A 76 -3.65 -5.54 11.42
N LEU A 77 -3.78 -4.25 11.18
CA LEU A 77 -2.73 -3.36 10.70
C LEU A 77 -2.08 -2.70 11.91
N GLY A 78 -0.79 -2.91 12.10
CA GLY A 78 0.02 -2.05 12.98
C GLY A 78 0.54 -0.86 12.19
N VAL A 79 0.17 0.34 12.62
CA VAL A 79 0.49 1.60 11.95
C VAL A 79 1.26 2.49 12.90
N GLU A 80 2.43 2.95 12.45
CA GLU A 80 3.14 4.05 13.07
C GLU A 80 2.55 5.37 12.55
N LEU A 81 1.82 6.07 13.42
CA LEU A 81 1.19 7.34 13.13
C LEU A 81 2.22 8.44 12.94
N GLN A 82 1.91 9.40 12.08
CA GLN A 82 2.75 10.59 11.93
C GLN A 82 2.61 11.55 13.12
N THR A 83 1.41 11.66 13.69
CA THR A 83 1.12 12.49 14.87
C THR A 83 0.76 11.60 16.05
N PRO A 84 1.23 11.92 17.27
CA PRO A 84 0.90 11.15 18.46
C PRO A 84 -0.58 11.31 18.79
N GLU A 85 -1.16 10.24 19.33
CA GLU A 85 -2.54 10.23 19.81
C GLU A 85 -2.59 9.77 21.27
N GLN A 86 -3.47 10.41 22.03
CA GLN A 86 -3.58 10.17 23.47
C GLN A 86 -4.09 8.75 23.72
N GLY A 87 -3.39 7.99 24.57
CA GLY A 87 -3.76 6.62 24.93
C GLY A 87 -3.33 5.54 23.92
N LEU A 88 -2.60 5.89 22.85
CA LEU A 88 -2.01 4.90 21.95
C LEU A 88 -0.68 4.35 22.49
N ARG A 89 -0.34 3.15 22.01
CA ARG A 89 0.79 2.33 22.48
C ARG A 89 2.04 2.62 21.63
N ASP A 90 3.13 1.94 21.95
CA ASP A 90 4.44 1.97 21.30
C ASP A 90 4.65 0.80 20.31
N GLY A 91 3.56 0.27 19.75
CA GLY A 91 3.60 -0.92 18.88
C GLY A 91 3.48 -2.25 19.64
N SER A 92 3.15 -2.19 20.94
CA SER A 92 2.79 -3.36 21.75
C SER A 92 1.28 -3.54 21.93
N HIS A 93 0.82 -4.79 21.89
CA HIS A 93 -0.56 -5.18 22.19
C HIS A 93 -0.58 -6.32 23.22
N ARG A 94 -1.29 -6.13 24.33
CA ARG A 94 -1.42 -7.08 25.46
C ARG A 94 -0.08 -7.72 25.89
N GLY A 95 0.95 -6.89 26.09
CA GLY A 95 2.28 -7.34 26.56
C GLY A 95 3.19 -7.94 25.49
N HIS A 96 2.74 -8.02 24.23
CA HIS A 96 3.54 -8.52 23.11
C HIS A 96 3.89 -7.37 22.18
N SER A 97 5.16 -7.28 21.78
CA SER A 97 5.66 -6.25 20.87
C SER A 97 5.60 -6.75 19.42
N TYR A 98 4.96 -5.98 18.55
CA TYR A 98 4.81 -6.33 17.13
C TYR A 98 5.67 -5.45 16.23
N PHE A 99 5.85 -4.18 16.62
CA PHE A 99 6.74 -3.24 15.98
C PHE A 99 7.21 -2.21 17.01
N GLU A 100 8.25 -1.46 16.67
CA GLU A 100 8.77 -0.37 17.50
C GLU A 100 8.35 0.98 16.90
N CYS A 101 7.91 1.90 17.75
CA CYS A 101 7.67 3.29 17.37
C CYS A 101 7.78 4.21 18.58
N LYS A 102 7.70 5.53 18.35
CA LYS A 102 7.64 6.51 19.43
C LYS A 102 6.39 6.30 20.30
N PRO A 103 6.44 6.61 21.61
CA PRO A 103 5.27 6.52 22.49
C PRO A 103 4.09 7.34 21.96
N GLY A 104 2.89 6.75 21.94
CA GLY A 104 1.68 7.39 21.43
C GLY A 104 1.52 7.38 19.90
N HIS A 105 2.48 6.81 19.16
CA HIS A 105 2.40 6.70 17.70
C HIS A 105 1.94 5.32 17.21
N GLY A 106 1.83 4.30 18.07
CA GLY A 106 1.49 2.95 17.66
C GLY A 106 -0.01 2.68 17.70
N ALA A 107 -0.60 2.47 16.53
CA ALA A 107 -2.01 2.09 16.37
C ALA A 107 -2.15 0.66 15.85
N PHE A 108 -3.12 -0.08 16.38
CA PHE A 108 -3.62 -1.30 15.74
C PHE A 108 -5.04 -1.05 15.27
N VAL A 109 -5.31 -1.27 13.98
CA VAL A 109 -6.63 -1.10 13.40
C VAL A 109 -7.01 -2.29 12.52
N PRO A 110 -8.28 -2.71 12.51
CA PRO A 110 -8.75 -3.72 11.58
C PRO A 110 -8.78 -3.18 10.15
N PHE A 111 -8.70 -4.06 9.15
CA PHE A 111 -8.60 -3.68 7.74
C PHE A 111 -9.72 -2.73 7.27
N HIS A 112 -10.96 -2.93 7.72
CA HIS A 112 -12.10 -2.11 7.32
C HIS A 112 -12.04 -0.64 7.80
N LYS A 113 -11.05 -0.28 8.64
CA LYS A 113 -10.78 1.11 9.04
C LYS A 113 -9.77 1.82 8.13
N LEU A 114 -9.20 1.09 7.18
CA LEU A 114 -8.29 1.63 6.19
C LEU A 114 -9.08 2.34 5.09
N LEU A 115 -8.64 3.55 4.74
CA LEU A 115 -9.29 4.36 3.73
C LEU A 115 -8.56 4.31 2.40
N MET A 116 -7.22 4.39 2.43
CA MET A 116 -6.36 4.46 1.25
C MET A 116 -4.90 4.18 1.65
N ALA A 117 -4.10 3.75 0.67
CA ALA A 117 -2.68 3.48 0.81
C ALA A 117 -1.88 4.04 -0.38
N TRP A 118 -0.59 4.27 -0.16
CA TRP A 118 0.38 4.69 -1.19
C TRP A 118 1.80 4.29 -0.77
N GLU A 119 2.71 4.24 -1.74
CA GLU A 119 4.16 4.05 -1.53
C GLU A 119 4.82 5.32 -1.00
#